data_AF-A0A2V8EER8-F1
#
_entry.id   AF-A0A2V8EER8-F1
#
_cell.length_a   1.000
_cell.length_b   1.000
_cell.length_c   1.000
_cell.angle_alpha   90.00
_cell.angle_beta   90.00
_cell.angle_gamma   90.00
#
_symmetry.space_group_name_H-M   'P 1'
#
loop_
_entity.id
_entity.type
_entity.pdbx_description
1 polymer ?
#
loop_
_entity_poly.entity_id
_entity_poly.type
_entity_poly.pdbx_seq_one_letter_code
_entity_poly.pdbx_strand_id
1 'polypeptide(L)'
;NHQRGDDTTMSVTFSYQDQSKVPQDVGGVTLPSAGSNWSFSQWSVTYNQQTIIKPTLLNQIRLFYGEELEPTTSIIPARKLVVLDAFTGGGAQNDQLRTEHHVTLIEMLTWSKGRHTLKAGVNIPDWSRRRFDDNTNTRGTFYFSSLDAYATSRPYSFIQQVGNGHVTFLEKVVGGFVQDEIRVSPRLSASLGLRYDWQNYFHDDNNVGPRASFAFAPRADGKTVIRGGAGIFYDRTGPRPIQDLIRYNGVQQIKYVVTDPGYPDPFPPGQGPATEPPGIVQLAPNVQLPSTFLYSASVERQVAKATVASITYTGTRGYHQFLSRDINAPPPPLYLHRPDPTSGVVREIESRGKLVGQSLQVTLRGQLTRYLNTSAQYTLSQTSERYVGDQLDAPECLRPLTRIWPCGLRSAAPPRPLRDAESRAVAQFRPRAGRVLGPTLLHDDGSRRFQHGRWQRPPTGCSPQQLERPGLRGPGSSLVARIVPRPGPEGIGPDADPGG
;
A
#
# COMPACT_ATOMS: atom_id res chain seq x y z
N ASN A 1 -22.08 24.87 -8.09
CA ASN A 1 -21.16 26.01 -7.85
C ASN A 1 -21.97 27.26 -7.63
N HIS A 2 -21.59 28.07 -6.65
CA HIS A 2 -22.21 29.35 -6.34
C HIS A 2 -21.11 30.38 -6.17
N GLN A 3 -21.35 31.59 -6.65
CA GLN A 3 -20.46 32.72 -6.49
C GLN A 3 -21.22 33.80 -5.72
N ARG A 4 -20.67 34.23 -4.59
CA ARG A 4 -21.23 35.29 -3.74
C ARG A 4 -20.40 36.55 -3.91
N GLY A 5 -20.92 37.49 -4.68
CA GLY A 5 -20.17 38.68 -5.11
C GLY A 5 -18.95 38.29 -5.95
N ASP A 6 -17.99 39.19 -6.07
CA ASP A 6 -16.79 38.95 -6.89
C ASP A 6 -15.68 38.21 -6.13
N ASP A 7 -15.81 38.11 -4.80
CA ASP A 7 -14.72 37.71 -3.92
C ASP A 7 -14.83 36.27 -3.39
N THR A 8 -16.01 35.65 -3.45
CA THR A 8 -16.22 34.31 -2.87
C THR A 8 -16.84 33.33 -3.86
N THR A 9 -16.18 32.17 -4.01
CA THR A 9 -16.68 31.04 -4.78
C THR A 9 -16.86 29.84 -3.86
N MET A 10 -17.96 29.11 -4.06
CA MET A 10 -18.36 27.96 -3.26
C MET A 10 -18.81 26.83 -4.18
N SER A 11 -18.50 25.60 -3.79
CA SER A 11 -19.00 24.40 -4.47
C SER A 11 -19.40 23.35 -3.44
N VAL A 12 -20.54 22.71 -3.67
CA VAL A 12 -20.92 21.49 -2.97
C VAL A 12 -20.94 20.37 -4.00
N THR A 13 -20.32 19.25 -3.66
CA THR A 13 -20.32 18.04 -4.48
C THR A 13 -20.83 16.89 -3.63
N PHE A 14 -21.90 16.25 -4.09
CA PHE A 14 -22.36 14.98 -3.56
C PHE A 14 -21.78 13.84 -4.40
N SER A 15 -21.35 12.78 -3.75
CA SER A 15 -20.88 11.56 -4.41
C SER A 15 -21.49 10.35 -3.72
N TYR A 16 -21.98 9.41 -4.53
CA TYR A 16 -22.41 8.10 -4.09
C TYR A 16 -21.64 7.04 -4.88
N GLN A 17 -21.16 6.04 -4.16
CA GLN A 17 -20.47 4.89 -4.72
C GLN A 17 -21.10 3.63 -4.14
N ASP A 18 -21.39 2.68 -5.01
CA ASP A 18 -21.83 1.35 -4.64
C ASP A 18 -20.99 0.33 -5.42
N GLN A 19 -20.51 -0.69 -4.72
CA GLN A 19 -19.77 -1.80 -5.29
C GLN A 19 -20.21 -3.08 -4.61
N SER A 20 -20.24 -4.17 -5.37
CA SER A 20 -20.49 -5.50 -4.81
C SER A 20 -19.66 -6.56 -5.50
N LYS A 21 -19.38 -7.64 -4.76
CA LYS A 21 -18.75 -8.86 -5.25
C LYS A 21 -19.58 -10.03 -4.74
N VAL A 22 -20.26 -10.71 -5.65
CA VAL A 22 -21.26 -11.73 -5.35
C VAL A 22 -21.10 -12.90 -6.34
N PRO A 23 -20.49 -14.03 -5.95
CA PRO A 23 -19.67 -14.23 -4.76
C PRO A 23 -18.20 -13.79 -4.94
N GLN A 24 -17.51 -13.46 -3.85
CA GLN A 24 -16.05 -13.38 -3.79
C GLN A 24 -15.45 -14.62 -3.11
N ASP A 25 -14.13 -14.75 -3.18
CA ASP A 25 -13.35 -15.85 -2.59
C ASP A 25 -13.71 -17.25 -3.13
N VAL A 26 -14.25 -17.34 -4.34
CA VAL A 26 -14.57 -18.60 -5.02
C VAL A 26 -13.66 -18.85 -6.22
N GLY A 27 -13.46 -20.13 -6.57
CA GLY A 27 -12.70 -20.53 -7.74
C GLY A 27 -11.52 -21.46 -7.42
N GLY A 28 -10.99 -22.12 -8.45
CA GLY A 28 -9.98 -23.16 -8.29
C GLY A 28 -10.52 -24.32 -7.45
N VAL A 29 -9.96 -24.51 -6.25
CA VAL A 29 -10.36 -25.55 -5.30
C VAL A 29 -11.35 -25.05 -4.23
N THR A 30 -11.71 -23.76 -4.24
CA THR A 30 -12.72 -23.21 -3.31
C THR A 30 -14.11 -23.29 -3.94
N LEU A 31 -14.97 -24.10 -3.33
CA LEU A 31 -16.34 -24.34 -3.78
C LEU A 31 -17.20 -23.09 -3.63
N PRO A 32 -18.26 -22.91 -4.45
CA PRO A 32 -19.16 -21.76 -4.33
C PRO A 32 -19.79 -21.59 -2.95
N SER A 33 -20.03 -22.69 -2.23
CA SER A 33 -20.55 -22.65 -0.85
C SER A 33 -19.63 -21.91 0.11
N ALA A 34 -18.31 -22.02 -0.09
CA ALA A 34 -17.29 -21.40 0.76
C ALA A 34 -17.03 -19.92 0.39
N GLY A 35 -17.80 -19.35 -0.53
CA GLY A 35 -17.73 -17.93 -0.89
C GLY A 35 -18.47 -17.02 0.08
N SER A 36 -18.14 -15.73 -0.01
CA SER A 36 -18.83 -14.66 0.71
C SER A 36 -19.38 -13.62 -0.28
N ASN A 37 -20.40 -12.88 0.13
CA ASN A 37 -20.88 -11.70 -0.56
C ASN A 37 -20.31 -10.48 0.15
N TRP A 38 -19.76 -9.56 -0.62
CA TRP A 38 -19.27 -8.28 -0.13
C TRP A 38 -19.96 -7.16 -0.87
N SER A 39 -20.34 -6.13 -0.13
CA SER A 39 -20.80 -4.87 -0.70
C SER A 39 -20.15 -3.72 0.02
N PHE A 40 -19.93 -2.63 -0.70
CA PHE A 40 -19.45 -1.36 -0.19
C PHE A 40 -20.37 -0.27 -0.72
N SER A 41 -20.98 0.48 0.18
CA SER A 41 -21.68 1.71 -0.16
C SER A 41 -21.05 2.88 0.59
N GLN A 42 -20.87 3.97 -0.13
CA GLN A 42 -20.37 5.21 0.42
C GLN A 42 -21.17 6.36 -0.15
N TRP A 43 -21.58 7.26 0.73
CA TRP A 43 -22.04 8.58 0.32
C TRP A 43 -21.16 9.64 0.95
N SER A 44 -20.95 10.74 0.23
CA SER A 44 -20.16 11.85 0.75
C SER A 44 -20.64 13.18 0.21
N VAL A 45 -20.37 14.21 1.00
CA VAL A 45 -20.58 15.61 0.66
C VAL A 45 -19.25 16.33 0.86
N THR A 46 -18.76 16.96 -0.21
CA THR A 46 -17.61 17.87 -0.14
C THR A 46 -18.09 19.30 -0.34
N TYR A 47 -17.77 20.17 0.62
CA TYR A 47 -17.89 21.62 0.49
C TYR A 47 -16.51 22.22 0.24
N ASN A 48 -16.37 23.01 -0.81
CA ASN A 48 -15.19 23.85 -1.04
C ASN A 48 -15.60 25.32 -1.05
N GLN A 49 -14.79 26.16 -0.43
CA GLN A 49 -14.92 27.61 -0.46
C GLN A 49 -13.56 28.24 -0.72
N GLN A 50 -13.55 29.27 -1.57
CA GLN A 50 -12.43 30.16 -1.75
C GLN A 50 -12.92 31.60 -1.63
N THR A 51 -12.30 32.36 -0.74
CA THR A 51 -12.64 33.76 -0.45
C THR A 51 -11.40 34.65 -0.59
N ILE A 52 -11.44 35.58 -1.52
CA ILE A 52 -10.48 36.67 -1.67
C ILE A 52 -10.86 37.73 -0.63
N ILE A 53 -10.20 37.74 0.52
CA ILE A 53 -10.47 38.73 1.59
C ILE A 53 -9.93 40.10 1.17
N LYS A 54 -8.76 40.10 0.50
CA LYS A 54 -8.12 41.25 -0.16
C LYS A 54 -7.36 40.72 -1.39
N PRO A 55 -6.95 41.56 -2.36
CA PRO A 55 -6.17 41.11 -3.52
C PRO A 55 -4.88 40.35 -3.18
N THR A 56 -4.37 40.51 -1.96
CA THR A 56 -3.18 39.84 -1.42
C THR A 56 -3.48 38.74 -0.41
N LEU A 57 -4.73 38.55 0.00
CA LEU A 57 -5.12 37.64 1.08
C LEU A 57 -6.28 36.73 0.63
N LEU A 58 -5.97 35.44 0.53
CA LEU A 58 -6.88 34.40 0.07
C LEU A 58 -7.10 33.39 1.19
N ASN A 59 -8.36 33.06 1.49
CA ASN A 59 -8.72 31.95 2.36
C ASN A 59 -9.35 30.82 1.54
N GLN A 60 -8.95 29.57 1.81
CA GLN A 60 -9.51 28.37 1.19
C GLN A 60 -9.92 27.38 2.28
N ILE A 61 -11.15 26.89 2.19
CA ILE A 61 -11.73 25.88 3.09
C ILE A 61 -12.22 24.71 2.25
N ARG A 62 -11.90 23.50 2.66
CA ARG A 62 -12.46 22.25 2.15
C ARG A 62 -12.93 21.40 3.32
N LEU A 63 -14.22 21.10 3.35
CA LEU A 63 -14.86 20.20 4.30
C LEU A 63 -15.37 18.98 3.54
N PHE A 64 -15.07 17.80 4.05
CA PHE A 64 -15.62 16.54 3.57
C PHE A 64 -16.34 15.86 4.73
N TYR A 65 -17.54 15.37 4.45
CA TYR A 65 -18.25 14.41 5.30
C TYR A 65 -18.60 13.19 4.45
N GLY A 66 -18.39 11.99 4.98
CA GLY A 66 -18.82 10.78 4.30
C GLY A 66 -19.15 9.68 5.29
N GLU A 67 -20.00 8.77 4.82
CA GLU A 67 -20.31 7.54 5.54
C GLU A 67 -20.01 6.35 4.65
N GLU A 68 -19.43 5.31 5.25
CA GLU A 68 -19.11 4.06 4.58
C GLU A 68 -19.81 2.91 5.31
N LEU A 69 -20.36 1.98 4.52
CA LEU A 69 -20.97 0.75 4.97
C LEU A 69 -20.42 -0.41 4.14
N GLU A 70 -19.79 -1.37 4.81
CA GLU A 70 -19.11 -2.49 4.16
C GLU A 70 -19.38 -3.81 4.88
N PRO A 71 -20.54 -4.43 4.62
CA PRO A 71 -20.83 -5.78 5.09
C PRO A 71 -20.16 -6.84 4.21
N THR A 72 -19.66 -7.89 4.86
CA THR A 72 -19.32 -9.16 4.25
C THR A 72 -20.18 -10.24 4.89
N THR A 73 -20.84 -11.08 4.10
CA THR A 73 -21.69 -12.16 4.58
C THR A 73 -21.34 -13.48 3.93
N SER A 74 -21.25 -14.56 4.70
CA SER A 74 -21.05 -15.89 4.14
C SER A 74 -22.28 -16.30 3.34
N ILE A 75 -22.09 -16.89 2.15
CA ILE A 75 -23.23 -17.32 1.30
C ILE A 75 -24.11 -18.33 2.01
N ILE A 76 -23.48 -19.24 2.76
CA ILE A 76 -24.18 -20.19 3.63
C ILE A 76 -23.70 -20.06 5.08
N PRO A 77 -24.63 -20.09 6.06
CA PRO A 77 -24.30 -20.04 7.48
C PRO A 77 -23.88 -21.43 8.00
N ALA A 78 -22.82 -22.00 7.44
CA ALA A 78 -22.29 -23.31 7.80
C ALA A 78 -20.84 -23.22 8.30
N ARG A 79 -20.36 -24.27 8.97
CA ARG A 79 -18.94 -24.42 9.29
C ARG A 79 -18.11 -24.46 8.00
N LYS A 80 -16.88 -23.96 8.06
CA LYS A 80 -15.95 -24.07 6.93
C LYS A 80 -15.25 -25.42 6.97
N LEU A 81 -14.95 -25.96 5.80
CA LEU A 81 -14.20 -27.20 5.62
C LEU A 81 -13.00 -26.90 4.74
N VAL A 82 -11.79 -27.16 5.22
CA VAL A 82 -10.56 -27.04 4.46
C VAL A 82 -9.94 -28.42 4.35
N VAL A 83 -10.02 -29.01 3.16
CA VAL A 83 -9.38 -30.29 2.84
C VAL A 83 -8.13 -29.98 2.04
N LEU A 84 -6.96 -30.14 2.66
CA LEU A 84 -5.68 -29.80 2.05
C LEU A 84 -5.50 -30.54 0.72
N ASP A 85 -4.96 -29.80 -0.26
CA ASP A 85 -4.72 -30.24 -1.63
C ASP A 85 -5.95 -30.79 -2.40
N ALA A 86 -7.17 -30.59 -1.89
CA ALA A 86 -8.40 -31.06 -2.51
C ALA A 86 -9.42 -29.95 -2.72
N PHE A 87 -10.06 -29.45 -1.65
CA PHE A 87 -11.08 -28.40 -1.76
C PHE A 87 -11.29 -27.62 -0.45
N THR A 88 -11.82 -26.41 -0.59
CA THR A 88 -12.43 -25.66 0.52
C THR A 88 -13.93 -25.57 0.30
N GLY A 89 -14.72 -26.00 1.29
CA GLY A 89 -16.18 -26.08 1.24
C GLY A 89 -16.83 -25.61 2.54
N GLY A 90 -18.12 -25.90 2.68
CA GLY A 90 -18.90 -25.38 3.81
C GLY A 90 -19.14 -23.88 3.69
N GLY A 91 -19.34 -23.16 4.80
CA GLY A 91 -19.52 -21.70 4.78
C GLY A 91 -18.19 -20.95 4.79
N ALA A 92 -18.15 -19.74 4.21
CA ALA A 92 -16.94 -18.91 4.18
C ALA A 92 -16.40 -18.57 5.56
N GLN A 93 -17.29 -18.46 6.55
CA GLN A 93 -16.99 -18.03 7.91
C GLN A 93 -16.36 -16.62 7.94
N ASN A 94 -16.83 -15.74 7.05
CA ASN A 94 -16.28 -14.40 6.83
C ASN A 94 -17.31 -13.28 7.10
N ASP A 95 -18.21 -13.50 8.05
CA ASP A 95 -19.27 -12.54 8.37
C ASP A 95 -18.70 -11.35 9.16
N GLN A 96 -18.74 -10.15 8.57
CA GLN A 96 -18.18 -8.92 9.14
C GLN A 96 -19.04 -7.72 8.75
N LEU A 97 -19.04 -6.68 9.59
CA LEU A 97 -19.63 -5.39 9.27
C LEU A 97 -18.64 -4.27 9.64
N ARG A 98 -18.26 -3.46 8.65
CA ARG A 98 -17.51 -2.22 8.89
C ARG A 98 -18.41 -1.02 8.58
N THR A 99 -18.43 -0.05 9.49
CA THR A 99 -19.06 1.25 9.22
C THR A 99 -18.12 2.38 9.64
N GLU A 100 -18.14 3.46 8.89
CA GLU A 100 -17.34 4.65 9.17
C GLU A 100 -18.19 5.91 8.97
N HIS A 101 -18.07 6.87 9.89
CA HIS A 101 -18.47 8.26 9.67
C HIS A 101 -17.20 9.10 9.70
N HIS A 102 -16.85 9.70 8.57
CA HIS A 102 -15.57 10.35 8.33
C HIS A 102 -15.74 11.85 8.06
N VAL A 103 -14.98 12.66 8.79
CA VAL A 103 -14.84 14.10 8.54
C VAL A 103 -13.38 14.42 8.17
N THR A 104 -13.20 15.20 7.11
CA THR A 104 -11.95 15.90 6.81
C THR A 104 -12.18 17.40 6.76
N LEU A 105 -11.27 18.18 7.33
CA LEU A 105 -11.23 19.64 7.21
C LEU A 105 -9.84 20.10 6.77
N ILE A 106 -9.78 20.91 5.73
CA ILE A 106 -8.57 21.61 5.31
C ILE A 106 -8.91 23.09 5.24
N GLU A 107 -8.22 23.90 6.04
CA GLU A 107 -8.24 25.36 5.95
C GLU A 107 -6.83 25.84 5.61
N MET A 108 -6.76 26.85 4.74
CA MET A 108 -5.50 27.45 4.35
C MET A 108 -5.69 28.93 4.00
N LEU A 109 -4.94 29.75 4.71
CA LEU A 109 -4.75 31.17 4.43
C LEU A 109 -3.48 31.37 3.60
N THR A 110 -3.57 32.11 2.50
CA THR A 110 -2.44 32.55 1.68
C THR A 110 -2.36 34.07 1.66
N TRP A 111 -1.25 34.63 2.11
CA TRP A 111 -0.99 36.05 2.15
C TRP A 111 0.26 36.41 1.34
N SER A 112 0.07 37.12 0.23
CA SER A 112 1.16 37.57 -0.64
C SER A 112 1.45 39.05 -0.45
N LYS A 113 2.59 39.38 0.17
CA LYS A 113 3.01 40.77 0.42
C LYS A 113 4.46 40.98 0.02
N GLY A 114 4.69 41.86 -0.96
CA GLY A 114 6.02 42.17 -1.46
C GLY A 114 6.70 40.94 -2.06
N ARG A 115 7.82 40.52 -1.46
CA ARG A 115 8.58 39.34 -1.89
C ARG A 115 8.16 38.03 -1.22
N HIS A 116 7.23 38.10 -0.27
CA HIS A 116 6.81 36.98 0.57
C HIS A 116 5.42 36.49 0.18
N THR A 117 5.25 35.18 0.21
CA THR A 117 3.97 34.49 0.15
C THR A 117 3.90 33.57 1.37
N LEU A 118 3.23 34.04 2.42
CA LEU A 118 2.98 33.28 3.63
C LEU A 118 1.76 32.39 3.44
N LYS A 119 1.86 31.12 3.83
CA LYS A 119 0.77 30.16 3.88
C LYS A 119 0.68 29.61 5.30
N ALA A 120 -0.51 29.59 5.87
CA ALA A 120 -0.76 28.97 7.16
C ALA A 120 -2.11 28.27 7.13
N GLY A 121 -2.30 27.25 7.95
CA GLY A 121 -3.58 26.56 7.99
C GLY A 121 -3.65 25.39 8.94
N VAL A 122 -4.87 24.88 9.09
CA VAL A 122 -5.20 23.68 9.86
C VAL A 122 -5.65 22.57 8.92
N ASN A 123 -5.20 21.36 9.20
CA ASN A 123 -5.57 20.16 8.46
C ASN A 123 -5.99 19.07 9.45
N ILE A 124 -7.26 18.69 9.41
CA ILE A 124 -7.84 17.54 10.10
C ILE A 124 -8.12 16.50 9.01
N PRO A 125 -7.15 15.65 8.68
CA PRO A 125 -7.29 14.67 7.61
C PRO A 125 -8.13 13.46 7.98
N ASP A 126 -8.35 13.19 9.26
CA ASP A 126 -9.14 12.06 9.74
C ASP A 126 -9.74 12.42 11.09
N TRP A 127 -11.06 12.63 11.11
CA TRP A 127 -11.86 12.61 12.32
C TRP A 127 -13.00 11.63 12.05
N SER A 128 -12.77 10.37 12.38
CA SER A 128 -13.67 9.29 12.01
C SER A 128 -14.13 8.47 13.21
N ARG A 129 -15.44 8.26 13.30
CA ARG A 129 -16.02 7.24 14.18
C ARG A 129 -16.15 5.95 13.38
N ARG A 130 -15.43 4.93 13.79
CA ARG A 130 -15.40 3.63 13.13
C ARG A 130 -16.03 2.57 14.01
N ARG A 131 -16.82 1.69 13.40
CA ARG A 131 -17.36 0.48 14.01
C ARG A 131 -16.90 -0.71 13.18
N PHE A 132 -16.56 -1.77 13.87
CA PHE A 132 -16.25 -3.05 13.26
C PHE A 132 -16.90 -4.16 14.08
N ASP A 133 -17.75 -4.95 13.45
CA ASP A 133 -18.32 -6.17 14.01
C ASP A 133 -17.69 -7.35 13.31
N ASP A 134 -16.91 -8.15 14.05
CA ASP A 134 -16.28 -9.36 13.52
C ASP A 134 -16.99 -10.62 14.00
N ASN A 135 -17.71 -11.26 13.10
CA ASN A 135 -18.34 -12.55 13.33
C ASN A 135 -17.68 -13.67 12.51
N THR A 136 -16.41 -13.46 12.12
CA THR A 136 -15.67 -14.47 11.37
C THR A 136 -15.44 -15.71 12.22
N ASN A 137 -15.50 -16.87 11.58
CA ASN A 137 -15.19 -18.17 12.18
C ASN A 137 -15.95 -18.50 13.48
N THR A 138 -17.12 -17.89 13.70
CA THR A 138 -17.97 -18.10 14.88
C THR A 138 -18.61 -19.49 14.94
N ARG A 139 -18.83 -20.15 13.79
CA ARG A 139 -19.27 -21.56 13.73
C ARG A 139 -18.09 -22.53 13.67
N GLY A 140 -16.94 -22.04 13.23
CA GLY A 140 -15.66 -22.73 13.18
C GLY A 140 -15.32 -23.33 11.82
N THR A 141 -14.06 -23.76 11.72
CA THR A 141 -13.43 -24.33 10.53
C THR A 141 -12.78 -25.66 10.87
N PHE A 142 -13.11 -26.71 10.14
CA PHE A 142 -12.38 -27.99 10.19
C PHE A 142 -11.28 -28.02 9.14
N TYR A 143 -10.14 -28.58 9.54
CA TYR A 143 -9.01 -28.85 8.68
C TYR A 143 -8.77 -30.35 8.58
N PHE A 144 -8.68 -30.84 7.34
CA PHE A 144 -8.37 -32.22 7.01
C PHE A 144 -7.04 -32.25 6.26
N SER A 145 -6.17 -33.19 6.61
CA SER A 145 -4.81 -33.28 6.06
C SER A 145 -4.80 -33.81 4.63
N SER A 146 -5.86 -34.50 4.21
CA SER A 146 -6.03 -35.08 2.88
C SER A 146 -7.50 -35.38 2.58
N LEU A 147 -7.79 -35.74 1.33
CA LEU A 147 -9.11 -36.21 0.92
C LEU A 147 -9.51 -37.52 1.62
N ASP A 148 -8.55 -38.39 1.95
CA ASP A 148 -8.79 -39.65 2.68
C ASP A 148 -9.18 -39.38 4.15
N ALA A 149 -8.49 -38.43 4.80
CA ALA A 149 -8.83 -37.99 6.15
C ALA A 149 -10.24 -37.38 6.20
N TYR A 150 -10.64 -36.64 5.16
CA TYR A 150 -12.01 -36.16 5.01
C TYR A 150 -13.01 -37.30 4.82
N ALA A 151 -12.74 -38.25 3.92
CA ALA A 151 -13.62 -39.39 3.65
C ALA A 151 -13.84 -40.28 4.90
N THR A 152 -12.84 -40.36 5.77
CA THR A 152 -12.89 -41.12 7.03
C THR A 152 -13.32 -40.27 8.24
N SER A 153 -13.74 -39.02 8.04
CA SER A 153 -14.19 -38.09 9.10
C SER A 153 -13.15 -37.86 10.21
N ARG A 154 -11.87 -37.71 9.83
CA ARG A 154 -10.73 -37.50 10.73
C ARG A 154 -10.08 -36.14 10.48
N PRO A 155 -10.68 -35.03 10.95
CA PRO A 155 -10.00 -33.74 10.95
C PRO A 155 -8.80 -33.78 11.90
N TYR A 156 -7.74 -33.04 11.58
CA TYR A 156 -6.59 -32.89 12.49
C TYR A 156 -6.68 -31.61 13.32
N SER A 157 -7.50 -30.64 12.91
CA SER A 157 -7.68 -29.38 13.62
C SER A 157 -9.07 -28.80 13.41
N PHE A 158 -9.62 -28.20 14.46
CA PHE A 158 -10.81 -27.37 14.41
C PHE A 158 -10.48 -26.03 15.06
N ILE A 159 -10.83 -24.94 14.36
CA ILE A 159 -10.58 -23.59 14.85
C ILE A 159 -11.91 -22.87 14.94
N GLN A 160 -12.19 -22.22 16.07
CA GLN A 160 -13.39 -21.40 16.26
C GLN A 160 -13.06 -20.09 16.95
N GLN A 161 -13.73 -19.02 16.53
CA GLN A 161 -13.69 -17.74 17.19
C GLN A 161 -14.91 -17.58 18.08
N VAL A 162 -14.72 -17.08 19.31
CA VAL A 162 -15.80 -16.73 20.22
C VAL A 162 -15.58 -15.37 20.85
N GLY A 163 -16.63 -14.88 21.49
CA GLY A 163 -16.62 -13.59 22.17
C GLY A 163 -17.30 -12.51 21.33
N ASN A 164 -17.18 -11.29 21.80
CA ASN A 164 -17.76 -10.12 21.17
C ASN A 164 -16.75 -9.47 20.22
N GLY A 165 -16.95 -9.65 18.91
CA GLY A 165 -16.14 -8.99 17.87
C GLY A 165 -16.53 -7.53 17.61
N HIS A 166 -17.43 -6.93 18.39
CA HIS A 166 -17.84 -5.53 18.26
C HIS A 166 -16.81 -4.58 18.85
N VAL A 167 -16.27 -3.70 18.01
CA VAL A 167 -15.44 -2.57 18.44
C VAL A 167 -15.95 -1.27 17.83
N THR A 168 -15.94 -0.21 18.63
CA THR A 168 -16.22 1.15 18.19
C THR A 168 -15.14 2.08 18.73
N PHE A 169 -14.59 2.93 17.88
CA PHE A 169 -13.54 3.87 18.27
C PHE A 169 -13.58 5.17 17.47
N LEU A 170 -12.89 6.18 17.99
CA LEU A 170 -12.82 7.52 17.40
C LEU A 170 -11.36 7.84 17.08
N GLU A 171 -11.00 7.80 15.80
CA GLU A 171 -9.68 8.21 15.34
C GLU A 171 -9.67 9.71 15.10
N LYS A 172 -8.64 10.38 15.62
CA LYS A 172 -8.43 11.81 15.41
C LYS A 172 -7.00 12.05 14.99
N VAL A 173 -6.85 12.69 13.84
CA VAL A 173 -5.60 13.19 13.31
C VAL A 173 -5.76 14.68 13.07
N VAL A 174 -4.87 15.49 13.64
CA VAL A 174 -4.90 16.95 13.52
C VAL A 174 -3.50 17.44 13.21
N GLY A 175 -3.39 18.43 12.34
CA GLY A 175 -2.13 19.11 12.10
C GLY A 175 -2.29 20.58 11.75
N GLY A 176 -1.27 21.35 12.08
CA GLY A 176 -1.18 22.78 11.77
C GLY A 176 0.10 23.06 11.00
N PHE A 177 0.11 24.08 10.15
CA PHE A 177 1.32 24.47 9.43
C PHE A 177 1.44 25.96 9.20
N VAL A 178 2.68 26.39 9.02
CA VAL A 178 3.06 27.71 8.52
C VAL A 178 4.23 27.56 7.55
N GLN A 179 4.21 28.29 6.45
CA GLN A 179 5.24 28.26 5.42
C GLN A 179 5.39 29.65 4.80
N ASP A 180 6.60 30.15 4.70
CA ASP A 180 6.92 31.35 3.94
C ASP A 180 7.67 30.98 2.66
N GLU A 181 7.21 31.52 1.54
CA GLU A 181 7.87 31.46 0.25
C GLU A 181 8.39 32.85 -0.10
N ILE A 182 9.72 33.00 -0.16
CA ILE A 182 10.37 34.28 -0.42
C ILE A 182 11.07 34.29 -1.78
N ARG A 183 10.81 35.33 -2.57
CA ARG A 183 11.60 35.67 -3.76
C ARG A 183 12.83 36.48 -3.34
N VAL A 184 13.93 35.79 -3.05
CA VAL A 184 15.20 36.42 -2.61
C VAL A 184 15.76 37.32 -3.71
N SER A 185 15.73 36.86 -4.96
CA SER A 185 16.10 37.63 -6.16
C SER A 185 15.25 37.19 -7.37
N PRO A 186 15.31 37.88 -8.52
CA PRO A 186 14.63 37.42 -9.76
C PRO A 186 15.04 36.01 -10.21
N ARG A 187 16.15 35.48 -9.68
CA ARG A 187 16.73 34.18 -10.01
C ARG A 187 16.69 33.16 -8.88
N LEU A 188 16.26 33.56 -7.68
CA LEU A 188 16.28 32.70 -6.49
C LEU A 188 15.00 32.88 -5.69
N SER A 189 14.24 31.78 -5.55
CA SER A 189 13.19 31.66 -4.55
C SER A 189 13.57 30.61 -3.51
N ALA A 190 13.20 30.85 -2.27
CA ALA A 190 13.37 29.92 -1.16
C ALA A 190 12.05 29.75 -0.42
N SER A 191 11.87 28.62 0.25
CA SER A 191 10.77 28.41 1.17
C SER A 191 11.25 27.79 2.46
N LEU A 192 10.63 28.20 3.55
CA LEU A 192 10.82 27.64 4.89
C LEU A 192 9.44 27.40 5.49
N GLY A 193 9.22 26.22 6.05
CA GLY A 193 7.96 25.85 6.66
C GLY A 193 8.13 24.94 7.87
N LEU A 194 7.11 24.98 8.71
CA LEU A 194 6.97 24.16 9.90
C LEU A 194 5.57 23.54 9.90
N ARG A 195 5.50 22.26 10.23
CA ARG A 195 4.26 21.54 10.42
C ARG A 195 4.28 20.85 11.77
N TYR A 196 3.14 20.80 12.45
CA TYR A 196 2.90 19.93 13.60
C TYR A 196 1.79 18.95 13.24
N ASP A 197 1.96 17.68 13.61
CA ASP A 197 0.98 16.61 13.42
C ASP A 197 0.70 15.92 14.78
N TRP A 198 -0.53 15.46 15.00
CA TRP A 198 -0.95 14.82 16.25
C TRP A 198 -1.98 13.74 15.97
N GLN A 199 -1.90 12.64 16.71
CA GLN A 199 -2.84 11.51 16.63
C GLN A 199 -3.14 10.93 18.02
N ASN A 200 -4.41 10.63 18.28
CA ASN A 200 -4.89 10.37 19.64
C ASN A 200 -4.50 9.02 20.29
N TYR A 201 -4.08 8.01 19.52
CA TYR A 201 -3.87 6.65 20.05
C TYR A 201 -2.42 6.28 20.39
N PHE A 202 -1.43 7.04 19.94
CA PHE A 202 -0.02 6.65 20.04
C PHE A 202 0.78 7.43 21.08
N HIS A 203 0.13 8.31 21.85
CA HIS A 203 0.74 9.10 22.94
C HIS A 203 2.00 9.88 22.53
N ASP A 204 2.11 10.23 21.24
CA ASP A 204 3.25 10.95 20.68
C ASP A 204 2.86 12.38 20.32
N ASP A 205 3.38 13.33 21.11
CA ASP A 205 3.03 14.75 21.06
C ASP A 205 4.17 15.64 20.52
N ASN A 206 5.25 15.08 19.97
CA ASN A 206 6.43 15.84 19.56
C ASN A 206 6.68 15.90 18.04
N ASN A 207 5.64 15.68 17.23
CA ASN A 207 5.75 15.51 15.78
C ASN A 207 5.89 16.84 15.00
N VAL A 208 7.00 17.54 15.20
CA VAL A 208 7.34 18.77 14.46
C VAL A 208 8.13 18.43 13.19
N GLY A 209 7.58 18.81 12.03
CA GLY A 209 8.11 18.55 10.70
C GLY A 209 8.60 19.83 10.01
N PRO A 210 9.86 20.26 10.22
CA PRO A 210 10.45 21.38 9.49
C PRO A 210 10.68 21.01 8.02
N ARG A 211 10.59 22.02 7.15
CA ARG A 211 10.73 21.87 5.69
C ARG A 211 11.42 23.10 5.12
N ALA A 212 12.35 22.87 4.21
CA ALA A 212 13.01 23.95 3.48
C ALA A 212 13.20 23.56 2.01
N SER A 213 13.07 24.51 1.11
CA SER A 213 13.35 24.30 -0.31
C SER A 213 13.84 25.57 -1.00
N PHE A 214 14.43 25.42 -2.19
CA PHE A 214 14.81 26.53 -3.04
C PHE A 214 14.66 26.18 -4.52
N ALA A 215 14.52 27.22 -5.34
CA ALA A 215 14.64 27.15 -6.78
C ALA A 215 15.55 28.28 -7.27
N PHE A 216 16.56 27.93 -8.05
CA PHE A 216 17.60 28.82 -8.51
C PHE A 216 17.81 28.72 -10.02
N ALA A 217 17.77 29.85 -10.73
CA ALA A 217 18.12 29.97 -12.13
C ALA A 217 19.53 30.59 -12.25
N PRO A 218 20.58 29.81 -12.59
CA PRO A 218 21.95 30.31 -12.61
C PRO A 218 22.18 31.44 -13.64
N ARG A 219 21.46 31.37 -14.75
CA ARG A 219 21.56 32.30 -15.88
C ARG A 219 20.30 33.14 -16.03
N ALA A 220 20.47 34.33 -16.61
CA ALA A 220 19.35 35.25 -16.87
C ALA A 220 18.36 34.72 -17.93
N ASP A 221 18.77 33.77 -18.76
CA ASP A 221 17.90 33.17 -19.79
C ASP A 221 16.83 32.23 -19.23
N GLY A 222 16.90 31.87 -17.94
CA GLY A 222 15.92 31.01 -17.25
C GLY A 222 15.86 29.58 -17.79
N LYS A 223 16.73 29.20 -18.73
CA LYS A 223 16.66 27.89 -19.41
C LYS A 223 17.10 26.75 -18.53
N THR A 224 17.84 27.03 -17.45
CA THR A 224 18.28 26.03 -16.48
C THR A 224 17.78 26.44 -15.10
N VAL A 225 17.13 25.52 -14.40
CA VAL A 225 16.65 25.72 -13.04
C VAL A 225 17.11 24.56 -12.17
N ILE A 226 17.77 24.89 -11.07
CA ILE A 226 18.19 23.96 -10.03
C ILE A 226 17.18 24.07 -8.91
N ARG A 227 16.66 22.95 -8.42
CA ARG A 227 15.79 22.90 -7.24
C ARG A 227 16.39 21.97 -6.21
N GLY A 228 16.16 22.29 -4.96
CA GLY A 228 16.54 21.43 -3.86
C GLY A 228 15.61 21.63 -2.69
N GLY A 229 15.47 20.62 -1.85
CA GLY A 229 14.69 20.74 -0.64
C GLY A 229 14.79 19.51 0.24
N ALA A 230 14.48 19.70 1.51
CA ALA A 230 14.44 18.64 2.51
C ALA A 230 13.34 18.92 3.54
N GLY A 231 12.81 17.85 4.13
CA GLY A 231 11.83 17.98 5.20
C GLY A 231 11.58 16.69 5.93
N ILE A 232 10.97 16.81 7.11
CA ILE A 232 10.50 15.70 7.93
C ILE A 232 8.97 15.59 7.77
N PHE A 233 8.49 14.36 7.61
CA PHE A 233 7.10 14.00 7.38
C PHE A 233 6.70 12.87 8.31
N TYR A 234 5.64 13.05 9.08
CA TYR A 234 5.10 12.02 9.96
C TYR A 234 3.97 11.27 9.25
N ASP A 235 3.92 9.96 9.46
CA ASP A 235 2.91 9.09 8.89
C ASP A 235 1.68 9.00 9.80
N ARG A 236 0.57 8.59 9.20
CA ARG A 236 -0.67 8.27 9.90
C ARG A 236 -0.81 6.76 9.92
N THR A 237 -1.03 6.21 11.09
CA THR A 237 -1.04 4.76 11.29
C THR A 237 -2.25 4.07 10.66
N GLY A 238 -3.30 4.86 10.41
CA GLY A 238 -4.61 4.40 10.00
C GLY A 238 -5.35 3.61 11.09
N PRO A 239 -6.56 3.12 10.76
CA PRO A 239 -7.48 2.54 11.73
C PRO A 239 -7.14 1.11 12.15
N ARG A 240 -6.39 0.37 11.33
CA ARG A 240 -6.14 -1.07 11.55
C ARG A 240 -5.35 -1.36 12.84
N PRO A 241 -4.21 -0.70 13.11
CA PRO A 241 -3.51 -0.87 14.38
C PRO A 241 -4.37 -0.49 15.60
N ILE A 242 -5.15 0.59 15.50
CA ILE A 242 -6.06 1.06 16.57
C ILE A 242 -7.14 0.02 16.85
N GLN A 243 -7.76 -0.50 15.79
CA GLN A 243 -8.75 -1.56 15.87
C GLN A 243 -8.20 -2.80 16.59
N ASP A 244 -6.98 -3.22 16.23
CA ASP A 244 -6.35 -4.39 16.84
C ASP A 244 -6.06 -4.19 18.34
N LEU A 245 -5.59 -3.00 18.75
CA LEU A 245 -5.35 -2.66 20.17
C LEU A 245 -6.63 -2.77 21.01
N ILE A 246 -7.77 -2.37 20.47
CA ILE A 246 -9.05 -2.39 21.18
C ILE A 246 -9.64 -3.80 21.19
N ARG A 247 -9.55 -4.49 20.04
CA ARG A 247 -10.15 -5.81 19.81
C ARG A 247 -9.42 -6.92 20.57
N TYR A 248 -8.09 -6.93 20.51
CA TYR A 248 -7.26 -7.96 21.10
C TYR A 248 -6.70 -7.48 22.44
N ASN A 249 -7.61 -7.23 23.39
CA ASN A 249 -7.27 -6.75 24.73
C ASN A 249 -7.27 -7.87 25.79
N GLY A 250 -7.28 -9.13 25.35
CA GLY A 250 -7.35 -10.31 26.22
C GLY A 250 -8.75 -10.76 26.63
N VAL A 251 -9.82 -9.99 26.32
CA VAL A 251 -11.18 -10.26 26.83
C VAL A 251 -12.24 -10.32 25.74
N GLN A 252 -12.20 -9.44 24.74
CA GLN A 252 -13.30 -9.29 23.79
C GLN A 252 -13.48 -10.49 22.87
N GLN A 253 -12.40 -11.01 22.31
CA GLN A 253 -12.46 -12.06 21.30
C GLN A 253 -11.32 -13.06 21.45
N ILE A 254 -11.68 -14.34 21.47
CA ILE A 254 -10.76 -15.45 21.74
C ILE A 254 -10.88 -16.46 20.60
N LYS A 255 -9.75 -17.10 20.26
CA LYS A 255 -9.66 -18.13 19.24
C LYS A 255 -9.32 -19.45 19.90
N TYR A 256 -10.16 -20.46 19.68
CA TYR A 256 -9.93 -21.82 20.10
C TYR A 256 -9.32 -22.65 18.99
N VAL A 257 -8.39 -23.53 19.36
CA VAL A 257 -7.83 -24.56 18.50
C VAL A 257 -8.02 -25.89 19.19
N VAL A 258 -8.76 -26.80 18.57
CA VAL A 258 -8.91 -28.18 19.03
C VAL A 258 -8.07 -29.05 18.11
N THR A 259 -7.08 -29.73 18.69
CA THR A 259 -6.25 -30.73 18.00
C THR A 259 -6.98 -32.08 18.02
N ASP A 260 -6.94 -32.80 16.90
CA ASP A 260 -7.62 -34.09 16.72
C ASP A 260 -9.11 -34.08 17.15
N PRO A 261 -9.92 -33.13 16.62
CA PRO A 261 -11.32 -33.00 17.03
C PRO A 261 -12.19 -34.15 16.51
N GLY A 262 -13.34 -34.35 17.16
CA GLY A 262 -14.39 -35.18 16.60
C GLY A 262 -15.01 -34.59 15.32
N TYR A 263 -15.78 -35.39 14.60
CA TYR A 263 -16.59 -34.92 13.47
C TYR A 263 -17.93 -35.67 13.45
N PRO A 264 -19.08 -34.99 13.22
CA PRO A 264 -19.22 -33.56 12.91
C PRO A 264 -19.13 -32.63 14.13
N ASP A 265 -19.19 -33.15 15.36
CA ASP A 265 -19.03 -32.36 16.58
C ASP A 265 -17.54 -32.31 16.99
N PRO A 266 -16.89 -31.13 17.01
CA PRO A 266 -15.47 -31.03 17.31
C PRO A 266 -15.15 -31.26 18.80
N PHE A 267 -16.15 -31.18 19.68
CA PHE A 267 -15.93 -31.26 21.11
C PHE A 267 -16.30 -32.65 21.67
N PRO A 268 -15.46 -33.26 22.52
CA PRO A 268 -15.85 -34.46 23.25
C PRO A 268 -17.10 -34.21 24.11
N PRO A 269 -17.97 -35.22 24.33
CA PRO A 269 -19.17 -35.07 25.15
C PRO A 269 -18.86 -34.47 26.54
N GLY A 270 -19.50 -33.35 26.87
CA GLY A 270 -19.33 -32.66 28.15
C GLY A 270 -18.11 -31.73 28.24
N GLN A 271 -17.34 -31.58 27.16
CA GLN A 271 -16.24 -30.62 27.08
C GLN A 271 -16.64 -29.45 26.17
N GLY A 272 -16.45 -28.22 26.65
CA GLY A 272 -16.51 -27.03 25.80
C GLY A 272 -15.18 -26.78 25.09
N PRO A 273 -15.06 -25.69 24.34
CA PRO A 273 -13.76 -25.28 23.81
C PRO A 273 -12.75 -25.12 24.95
N ALA A 274 -11.62 -25.82 24.86
CA ALA A 274 -10.50 -25.61 25.77
C ALA A 274 -9.98 -24.19 25.60
N THR A 275 -9.87 -23.43 26.70
CA THR A 275 -9.44 -22.03 26.65
C THR A 275 -7.96 -21.92 26.35
N GLU A 276 -7.64 -21.66 25.08
CA GLU A 276 -6.31 -21.16 24.72
C GLU A 276 -6.11 -19.78 25.36
N PRO A 277 -4.92 -19.50 25.93
CA PRO A 277 -4.54 -18.18 26.39
C PRO A 277 -4.85 -17.09 25.34
N PRO A 278 -5.53 -16.00 25.70
CA PRO A 278 -5.94 -14.99 24.73
C PRO A 278 -4.73 -14.25 24.17
N GLY A 279 -4.78 -13.92 22.88
CA GLY A 279 -3.79 -13.02 22.28
C GLY A 279 -4.06 -11.58 22.69
N ILE A 280 -2.99 -10.82 22.92
CA ILE A 280 -3.04 -9.41 23.31
C ILE A 280 -2.29 -8.59 22.26
N VAL A 281 -2.82 -7.43 21.90
CA VAL A 281 -2.12 -6.41 21.11
C VAL A 281 -1.92 -5.20 22.00
N GLN A 282 -0.67 -4.73 22.08
CA GLN A 282 -0.32 -3.58 22.91
C GLN A 282 0.66 -2.64 22.20
N LEU A 283 0.74 -1.41 22.67
CA LEU A 283 1.76 -0.45 22.27
C LEU A 283 2.99 -0.62 23.16
N ALA A 284 4.18 -0.48 22.56
CA ALA A 284 5.39 -0.29 23.35
C ALA A 284 5.28 1.01 24.18
N PRO A 285 5.83 1.06 25.41
CA PRO A 285 5.67 2.23 26.30
C PRO A 285 6.17 3.56 25.72
N ASN A 286 7.10 3.51 24.77
CA ASN A 286 7.71 4.67 24.12
C ASN A 286 7.49 4.67 22.59
N VAL A 287 6.33 4.17 22.15
CA VAL A 287 5.94 4.19 20.74
C VAL A 287 5.92 5.63 20.22
N GLN A 288 6.44 5.82 19.00
CA GLN A 288 6.50 7.11 18.29
C GLN A 288 5.95 6.94 16.88
N LEU A 289 5.30 7.96 16.35
CA LEU A 289 4.78 7.89 14.98
C LEU A 289 5.92 7.72 13.97
N PRO A 290 5.71 6.90 12.91
CA PRO A 290 6.70 6.75 11.86
C PRO A 290 7.03 8.10 11.23
N SER A 291 8.33 8.42 11.12
CA SER A 291 8.80 9.68 10.53
C SER A 291 9.73 9.43 9.36
N THR A 292 9.62 10.25 8.34
CA THR A 292 10.41 10.15 7.11
C THR A 292 11.09 11.47 6.83
N PHE A 293 12.42 11.45 6.79
CA PHE A 293 13.22 12.54 6.24
C PHE A 293 13.38 12.34 4.73
N LEU A 294 12.77 13.24 3.96
CA LEU A 294 12.83 13.25 2.51
C LEU A 294 13.67 14.44 2.05
N TYR A 295 14.61 14.20 1.15
CA TYR A 295 15.40 15.25 0.52
C TYR A 295 15.52 15.00 -0.98
N SER A 296 15.59 16.07 -1.76
CA SER A 296 15.69 15.99 -3.20
C SER A 296 16.55 17.11 -3.77
N ALA A 297 17.18 16.82 -4.90
CA ALA A 297 17.88 17.78 -5.73
C ALA A 297 17.54 17.51 -7.19
N SER A 298 17.21 18.55 -7.95
CA SER A 298 16.92 18.43 -9.37
C SER A 298 17.55 19.53 -10.19
N VAL A 299 17.88 19.18 -11.43
CA VAL A 299 18.31 20.12 -12.46
C VAL A 299 17.39 19.93 -13.65
N GLU A 300 16.72 21.00 -14.04
CA GLU A 300 15.88 21.07 -15.23
C GLU A 300 16.52 21.98 -16.25
N ARG A 301 16.49 21.58 -17.52
CA ARG A 301 16.99 22.39 -18.62
C ARG A 301 16.09 22.31 -19.84
N GLN A 302 15.73 23.47 -20.38
CA GLN A 302 15.22 23.58 -21.73
C GLN A 302 16.35 23.27 -22.72
N VAL A 303 16.28 22.12 -23.37
CA VAL A 303 17.30 21.63 -24.32
C VAL A 303 16.95 22.00 -25.77
N ALA A 304 15.68 22.24 -26.06
CA ALA A 304 15.20 22.77 -27.34
C ALA A 304 13.95 23.65 -27.13
N LYS A 305 13.47 24.33 -28.19
CA LYS A 305 12.38 25.32 -28.10
C LYS A 305 11.15 24.82 -27.34
N ALA A 306 10.80 23.55 -27.50
CA ALA A 306 9.66 22.92 -26.83
C ALA A 306 10.05 21.61 -26.14
N THR A 307 11.30 21.46 -25.69
CA THR A 307 11.80 20.23 -25.06
C THR A 307 12.58 20.54 -23.79
N VAL A 308 12.21 19.88 -22.69
CA VAL A 308 12.83 19.98 -21.38
C VAL A 308 13.38 18.62 -20.96
N ALA A 309 14.62 18.61 -20.50
CA ALA A 309 15.23 17.48 -19.82
C ALA A 309 15.35 17.80 -18.34
N SER A 310 15.13 16.81 -17.47
CA SER A 310 15.33 16.92 -16.04
C SER A 310 16.04 15.70 -15.48
N ILE A 311 16.87 15.95 -14.47
CA ILE A 311 17.49 14.93 -13.65
C ILE A 311 17.10 15.25 -12.21
N THR A 312 16.52 14.29 -11.51
CA THR A 312 16.07 14.41 -10.13
C THR A 312 16.66 13.27 -9.32
N TYR A 313 17.34 13.61 -8.24
CA TYR A 313 17.73 12.67 -7.21
C TYR A 313 16.86 12.88 -5.97
N THR A 314 16.34 11.78 -5.43
CA THR A 314 15.51 11.77 -4.23
C THR A 314 16.07 10.76 -3.24
N GLY A 315 16.25 11.16 -1.99
CA GLY A 315 16.65 10.31 -0.89
C GLY A 315 15.62 10.30 0.23
N THR A 316 15.39 9.12 0.78
CA THR A 316 14.40 8.85 1.83
C THR A 316 15.07 8.16 3.00
N ARG A 317 14.87 8.68 4.21
CA ARG A 317 15.30 8.04 5.46
C ARG A 317 14.09 7.94 6.40
N GLY A 318 13.57 6.74 6.58
CA GLY A 318 12.53 6.44 7.55
C GLY A 318 13.14 6.10 8.91
N TYR A 319 12.60 6.73 9.95
CA TYR A 319 12.86 6.49 11.36
C TYR A 319 11.56 6.09 12.05
N HIS A 320 11.67 5.45 13.21
CA HIS A 320 10.52 5.07 14.03
C HIS A 320 9.46 4.26 13.28
N GLN A 321 9.86 3.51 12.24
CA GLN A 321 8.92 2.75 11.44
C GLN A 321 8.31 1.65 12.31
N PHE A 322 6.99 1.52 12.23
CA PHE A 322 6.28 0.53 13.03
C PHE A 322 6.67 -0.88 12.64
N LEU A 323 6.83 -1.69 13.68
CA LEU A 323 7.03 -3.12 13.60
C LEU A 323 6.17 -3.79 14.64
N SER A 324 5.81 -5.03 14.37
CA SER A 324 4.97 -5.83 15.24
C SER A 324 5.76 -7.06 15.66
N ARG A 325 5.91 -7.29 16.96
CA ARG A 325 6.68 -8.40 17.51
C ARG A 325 5.86 -9.16 18.55
N ASP A 326 5.93 -10.48 18.52
CA ASP A 326 5.41 -11.31 19.62
C ASP A 326 6.44 -11.32 20.76
N ILE A 327 6.19 -10.53 21.80
CA ILE A 327 7.09 -10.45 22.96
C ILE A 327 6.94 -11.66 23.89
N ASN A 328 5.88 -12.44 23.72
CA ASN A 328 5.63 -13.69 24.43
C ASN A 328 5.95 -14.91 23.55
N ALA A 329 6.71 -14.73 22.47
CA ALA A 329 7.16 -15.84 21.64
C ALA A 329 8.06 -16.80 22.44
N PRO A 330 7.94 -18.12 22.24
CA PRO A 330 8.87 -19.07 22.84
C PRO A 330 10.32 -18.73 22.45
N PRO A 331 11.27 -18.68 23.38
CA PRO A 331 12.65 -18.33 23.05
C PRO A 331 13.36 -19.47 22.29
N PRO A 332 14.35 -19.16 21.44
CA PRO A 332 15.26 -20.15 20.89
C PRO A 332 16.02 -20.90 21.99
N PRO A 333 16.60 -22.07 21.69
CA PRO A 333 16.63 -22.73 20.38
C PRO A 333 15.46 -23.70 20.14
N LEU A 334 14.73 -24.10 21.19
CA LEU A 334 13.73 -25.16 21.10
C LEU A 334 12.31 -24.65 20.91
N TYR A 335 12.03 -23.37 21.21
CA TYR A 335 10.72 -22.74 20.98
C TYR A 335 9.53 -23.47 21.62
N LEU A 336 9.73 -24.14 22.76
CA LEU A 336 8.73 -25.05 23.35
C LEU A 336 7.66 -24.35 24.19
N HIS A 337 8.03 -23.32 24.96
CA HIS A 337 7.14 -22.70 25.93
C HIS A 337 7.18 -21.18 25.82
N ARG A 338 6.00 -20.56 25.88
CA ARG A 338 5.87 -19.11 26.00
C ARG A 338 6.35 -18.66 27.39
N PRO A 339 7.05 -17.53 27.51
CA PRO A 339 7.44 -16.98 28.82
C PRO A 339 6.28 -16.80 29.80
N ASP A 340 5.15 -16.27 29.34
CA ASP A 340 3.89 -16.21 30.07
C ASP A 340 2.91 -17.24 29.50
N PRO A 341 2.59 -18.32 30.23
CA PRO A 341 1.66 -19.35 29.79
C PRO A 341 0.18 -18.93 29.88
N THR A 342 -0.14 -17.81 30.56
CA THR A 342 -1.51 -17.30 30.71
C THR A 342 -1.93 -16.39 29.55
N SER A 343 -0.97 -15.96 28.74
CA SER A 343 -1.17 -15.14 27.56
C SER A 343 -0.77 -15.89 26.30
N GLY A 344 -1.51 -15.69 25.22
CA GLY A 344 -1.17 -16.24 23.90
C GLY A 344 -0.05 -15.44 23.24
N VAL A 345 -0.22 -15.13 21.96
CA VAL A 345 0.63 -14.15 21.26
C VAL A 345 0.44 -12.79 21.94
N VAL A 346 1.52 -12.17 22.41
CA VAL A 346 1.50 -10.78 22.89
C VAL A 346 2.19 -9.93 21.85
N ARG A 347 1.38 -9.37 20.96
CA ARG A 347 1.83 -8.59 19.82
C ARG A 347 2.04 -7.14 20.23
N GLU A 348 3.30 -6.76 20.40
CA GLU A 348 3.70 -5.40 20.70
C GLU A 348 3.98 -4.63 19.41
N ILE A 349 3.41 -3.43 19.30
CA ILE A 349 3.68 -2.46 18.23
C ILE A 349 4.80 -1.53 18.71
N GLU A 350 5.95 -1.60 18.05
CA GLU A 350 7.18 -0.88 18.40
C GLU A 350 7.63 0.05 17.25
N SER A 351 8.31 1.15 17.58
CA SER A 351 8.81 2.14 16.60
C SER A 351 10.32 2.02 16.36
N ARG A 352 10.77 0.84 15.90
CA ARG A 352 12.21 0.52 15.78
C ARG A 352 12.69 0.27 14.35
N GLY A 353 11.78 0.26 13.38
CA GLY A 353 12.13 0.06 11.98
C GLY A 353 12.84 1.28 11.39
N LYS A 354 13.75 1.02 10.46
CA LYS A 354 14.46 2.01 9.67
C LYS A 354 14.30 1.70 8.19
N LEU A 355 14.09 2.75 7.39
CA LEU A 355 14.01 2.65 5.95
C LEU A 355 15.04 3.58 5.30
N VAL A 356 15.70 3.11 4.25
CA VAL A 356 16.64 3.90 3.45
C VAL A 356 16.31 3.69 1.99
N GLY A 357 15.86 4.74 1.32
CA GLY A 357 15.57 4.76 -0.10
C GLY A 357 16.44 5.78 -0.84
N GLN A 358 16.84 5.45 -2.05
CA GLN A 358 17.48 6.36 -3.00
C GLN A 358 16.89 6.14 -4.39
N SER A 359 16.66 7.22 -5.12
CA SER A 359 16.11 7.17 -6.46
C SER A 359 16.74 8.25 -7.33
N LEU A 360 17.21 7.86 -8.51
CA LEU A 360 17.61 8.74 -9.59
C LEU A 360 16.59 8.64 -10.71
N GLN A 361 16.06 9.77 -11.14
CA GLN A 361 15.09 9.87 -12.21
C GLN A 361 15.57 10.82 -13.29
N VAL A 362 15.53 10.37 -14.53
CA VAL A 362 15.82 11.16 -15.72
C VAL A 362 14.55 11.25 -16.55
N THR A 363 14.16 12.47 -16.91
CA THR A 363 12.94 12.71 -17.68
C THR A 363 13.24 13.61 -18.86
N LEU A 364 12.72 13.26 -20.03
CA LEU A 364 12.69 14.11 -21.22
C LEU A 364 11.23 14.30 -21.62
N ARG A 365 10.76 15.55 -21.67
CA ARG A 365 9.39 15.86 -22.08
C ARG A 365 9.38 16.99 -23.09
N GLY A 366 8.55 16.83 -24.11
CA GLY A 366 8.24 17.91 -25.02
C GLY A 366 8.09 17.45 -26.46
N GLN A 367 8.13 18.45 -27.34
CA GLN A 367 7.91 18.27 -28.76
C GLN A 367 9.26 18.14 -29.47
N LEU A 368 9.68 16.91 -29.77
CA LEU A 368 10.95 16.62 -30.46
C LEU A 368 10.92 17.11 -31.92
N THR A 369 9.75 17.02 -32.56
CA THR A 369 9.49 17.56 -33.91
C THR A 369 8.08 18.14 -33.96
N ARG A 370 7.75 18.93 -34.98
CA ARG A 370 6.40 19.52 -35.14
C ARG A 370 5.24 18.50 -35.16
N TYR A 371 5.52 17.21 -35.33
CA TYR A 371 4.53 16.13 -35.34
C TYR A 371 4.64 15.16 -34.15
N LEU A 372 5.70 15.25 -33.37
CA LEU A 372 6.04 14.27 -32.33
C LEU A 372 6.11 14.94 -30.95
N ASN A 373 5.11 14.66 -30.13
CA ASN A 373 5.13 14.89 -28.69
C ASN A 373 5.63 13.63 -27.99
N THR A 374 6.63 13.78 -27.14
CA THR A 374 7.28 12.65 -26.47
C THR A 374 7.52 12.94 -25.01
N SER A 375 7.24 11.93 -24.19
CA SER A 375 7.72 11.85 -22.82
C SER A 375 8.46 10.53 -22.63
N ALA A 376 9.73 10.63 -22.26
CA ALA A 376 10.56 9.51 -21.86
C ALA A 376 10.96 9.69 -20.39
N GLN A 377 10.86 8.63 -19.59
CA GLN A 377 11.21 8.66 -18.18
C GLN A 377 11.93 7.37 -17.79
N TYR A 378 13.09 7.52 -17.16
CA TYR A 378 13.88 6.43 -16.61
C TYR A 378 14.05 6.65 -15.12
N THR A 379 13.76 5.62 -14.31
CA THR A 379 13.97 5.66 -12.87
C THR A 379 14.82 4.47 -12.45
N LEU A 380 15.91 4.77 -11.73
CA LEU A 380 16.74 3.80 -11.02
C LEU A 380 16.55 4.04 -9.53
N SER A 381 16.05 3.05 -8.80
CA SER A 381 15.87 3.17 -7.35
C SER A 381 16.30 1.94 -6.59
N GLN A 382 16.67 2.18 -5.34
CA GLN A 382 16.99 1.14 -4.37
C GLN A 382 16.43 1.54 -3.01
N THR A 383 15.73 0.61 -2.37
CA THR A 383 15.25 0.77 -1.00
C THR A 383 15.73 -0.40 -0.17
N SER A 384 16.08 -0.12 1.08
CA SER A 384 16.46 -1.12 2.07
C SER A 384 15.81 -0.80 3.41
N GLU A 385 15.32 -1.84 4.06
CA GLU A 385 14.74 -1.75 5.40
C GLU A 385 15.63 -2.51 6.37
N ARG A 386 15.73 -1.98 7.60
CA ARG A 386 16.51 -2.56 8.68
C ARG A 386 15.72 -2.44 9.98
N TYR A 387 15.89 -3.44 10.85
CA TYR A 387 15.45 -3.37 12.23
C TYR A 387 16.62 -2.96 13.12
N VAL A 388 16.39 -2.15 14.14
CA VAL A 388 17.36 -1.88 15.20
C VAL A 388 16.99 -2.71 16.42
N GLY A 389 17.61 -3.85 16.57
CA GLY A 389 17.64 -4.60 17.81
C GLY A 389 18.88 -5.48 17.83
N ASP A 390 19.30 -5.85 19.04
CA ASP A 390 20.26 -6.94 19.19
C ASP A 390 19.77 -8.08 18.31
N GLN A 391 20.70 -8.59 17.53
CA GLN A 391 20.57 -9.82 16.80
C GLN A 391 19.71 -10.74 17.68
N LEU A 392 18.49 -11.10 17.23
CA LEU A 392 18.08 -12.45 17.55
C LEU A 392 19.29 -13.25 17.10
N ASP A 393 19.99 -13.86 18.04
CA ASP A 393 20.93 -14.92 17.79
C ASP A 393 20.13 -16.02 17.07
N ALA A 394 19.79 -15.77 15.80
CA ALA A 394 19.76 -16.77 14.80
C ALA A 394 21.21 -17.26 14.83
N PRO A 395 21.48 -18.47 15.38
CA PRO A 395 22.81 -19.03 15.27
C PRO A 395 23.19 -18.94 13.79
N GLU A 396 24.45 -18.59 13.53
CA GLU A 396 25.05 -18.57 12.20
C GLU A 396 24.64 -19.80 11.39
N CYS A 397 23.53 -19.71 10.68
CA CYS A 397 23.06 -20.74 9.79
C CYS A 397 22.87 -20.05 8.45
N LEU A 398 23.75 -20.47 7.52
CA LEU A 398 23.94 -19.98 6.15
C LEU A 398 24.94 -18.83 5.98
N ARG A 399 26.16 -19.03 6.49
CA ARG A 399 27.32 -18.73 5.64
C ARG A 399 27.37 -19.82 4.55
N PRO A 400 27.43 -19.48 3.25
CA PRO A 400 27.68 -20.49 2.24
C PRO A 400 29.07 -21.07 2.50
N LEU A 401 29.12 -22.35 2.90
CA LEU A 401 30.32 -23.17 2.86
C LEU A 401 30.73 -23.36 1.40
N THR A 402 31.34 -22.35 0.81
CA THR A 402 32.10 -22.48 -0.44
C THR A 402 33.57 -22.32 -0.13
N ARG A 403 34.14 -23.35 0.51
CA ARG A 403 35.53 -23.83 0.38
C ARG A 403 35.82 -24.83 1.50
N ILE A 404 35.45 -26.09 1.25
CA ILE A 404 36.15 -27.21 1.87
C ILE A 404 37.16 -27.67 0.83
N TRP A 405 38.44 -27.45 1.10
CA TRP A 405 39.54 -28.09 0.38
C TRP A 405 39.73 -29.49 0.99
N PRO A 406 39.64 -30.58 0.22
CA PRO A 406 40.25 -31.83 0.62
C PRO A 406 41.75 -31.76 0.34
N CYS A 407 42.54 -32.00 1.38
CA CYS A 407 43.98 -32.23 1.25
C CYS A 407 44.24 -33.49 0.40
N GLY A 408 45.08 -33.33 -0.63
CA GLY A 408 46.02 -34.34 -1.12
C GLY A 408 45.47 -35.61 -1.78
N LEU A 409 45.49 -35.64 -3.12
CA LEU A 409 46.06 -36.73 -3.93
C LEU A 409 46.29 -36.23 -5.37
N ARG A 410 47.36 -36.72 -6.00
CA ARG A 410 48.03 -36.15 -7.18
C ARG A 410 47.32 -36.37 -8.52
N SER A 411 47.68 -35.47 -9.46
CA SER A 411 47.78 -35.57 -10.93
C SER A 411 46.52 -35.70 -11.80
N ALA A 412 46.16 -34.64 -12.55
CA ALA A 412 46.45 -34.46 -13.99
C ALA A 412 45.73 -33.19 -14.54
N ALA A 413 46.20 -32.68 -15.67
CA ALA A 413 46.06 -31.32 -16.22
C ALA A 413 44.64 -30.81 -16.65
N PRO A 414 44.45 -29.49 -16.90
CA PRO A 414 43.14 -28.86 -17.13
C PRO A 414 42.83 -28.60 -18.63
N PRO A 415 41.58 -28.18 -18.96
CA PRO A 415 41.40 -27.19 -20.01
C PRO A 415 40.60 -25.95 -19.58
N ARG A 416 40.81 -24.90 -20.39
CA ARG A 416 40.51 -23.46 -20.24
C ARG A 416 39.02 -23.07 -20.35
N PRO A 417 38.65 -21.83 -19.95
CA PRO A 417 37.28 -21.31 -19.98
C PRO A 417 36.92 -20.66 -21.32
N LEU A 418 35.65 -20.70 -21.69
CA LEU A 418 35.07 -19.83 -22.72
C LEU A 418 34.11 -18.83 -22.07
N ARG A 419 34.46 -17.55 -22.18
CA ARG A 419 33.53 -16.41 -22.14
C ARG A 419 32.66 -16.48 -23.39
N ASP A 420 31.42 -16.03 -23.30
CA ASP A 420 31.00 -14.86 -24.08
C ASP A 420 29.63 -14.33 -23.64
N ALA A 421 29.55 -13.01 -23.63
CA ALA A 421 28.36 -12.20 -23.44
C ALA A 421 27.80 -11.86 -24.82
N GLU A 422 26.48 -11.93 -25.02
CA GLU A 422 25.82 -11.14 -26.05
C GLU A 422 24.45 -10.65 -25.58
N SER A 423 24.35 -9.33 -25.47
CA SER A 423 23.13 -8.54 -25.54
C SER A 423 22.66 -8.43 -26.99
N ARG A 424 21.38 -8.71 -27.28
CA ARG A 424 20.74 -8.28 -28.54
C ARG A 424 19.38 -7.66 -28.29
N ALA A 425 19.29 -6.36 -28.58
CA ALA A 425 18.05 -5.66 -28.88
C ALA A 425 17.75 -5.85 -30.38
N VAL A 426 16.50 -6.17 -30.72
CA VAL A 426 16.02 -6.22 -32.11
C VAL A 426 14.85 -5.25 -32.23
N ALA A 427 15.06 -4.18 -32.98
CA ALA A 427 14.01 -3.33 -33.52
C ALA A 427 13.73 -3.77 -34.96
N GLN A 428 12.46 -3.93 -35.33
CA GLN A 428 12.05 -4.09 -36.72
C GLN A 428 10.98 -3.05 -37.07
N PHE A 429 11.26 -2.32 -38.14
CA PHE A 429 10.36 -1.44 -38.88
C PHE A 429 10.24 -1.99 -40.30
N ARG A 430 9.04 -2.10 -40.86
CA ARG A 430 8.77 -1.95 -42.31
C ARG A 430 7.30 -1.54 -42.58
N PRO A 431 7.00 -0.89 -43.74
CA PRO A 431 5.87 0.03 -43.90
C PRO A 431 4.73 -0.43 -44.86
N ARG A 432 3.58 0.26 -44.70
CA ARG A 432 2.44 0.60 -45.62
C ARG A 432 1.82 -0.46 -46.56
N ALA A 433 0.49 -0.65 -46.45
CA ALA A 433 -0.54 0.01 -47.29
C ALA A 433 -1.98 -0.46 -46.94
N GLY A 434 -2.99 0.41 -47.13
CA GLY A 434 -4.41 0.04 -47.27
C GLY A 434 -5.41 0.67 -46.29
N ARG A 435 -6.16 1.69 -46.74
CA ARG A 435 -7.30 2.33 -46.04
C ARG A 435 -8.59 1.50 -46.19
N VAL A 436 -9.39 1.39 -45.13
CA VAL A 436 -10.87 1.39 -45.15
C VAL A 436 -11.38 2.06 -43.85
N LEU A 437 -12.42 2.89 -43.94
CA LEU A 437 -12.99 3.74 -42.88
C LEU A 437 -14.23 3.10 -42.22
N GLY A 438 -14.27 3.15 -40.88
CA GLY A 438 -15.45 3.28 -39.98
C GLY A 438 -16.33 2.05 -39.68
N PRO A 439 -17.18 2.06 -38.62
CA PRO A 439 -17.16 2.86 -37.39
C PRO A 439 -17.26 2.01 -36.08
N THR A 440 -17.17 2.73 -34.96
CA THR A 440 -17.40 2.43 -33.53
C THR A 440 -18.45 1.34 -33.20
N LEU A 441 -18.15 0.42 -32.26
CA LEU A 441 -19.03 -0.04 -31.15
C LEU A 441 -18.39 -1.14 -30.25
N LEU A 442 -18.89 -1.14 -29.00
CA LEU A 442 -18.84 -2.05 -27.84
C LEU A 442 -18.24 -3.49 -27.90
N HIS A 443 -17.74 -3.90 -26.72
CA HIS A 443 -17.67 -5.25 -26.08
C HIS A 443 -17.12 -6.45 -26.89
N ASP A 444 -16.08 -7.14 -26.39
CA ASP A 444 -16.17 -8.22 -25.39
C ASP A 444 -14.89 -9.09 -25.38
N ASP A 445 -14.71 -9.73 -24.22
CA ASP A 445 -13.97 -10.94 -23.82
C ASP A 445 -12.89 -11.62 -24.69
N GLY A 446 -11.97 -12.31 -24.00
CA GLY A 446 -11.28 -13.45 -24.62
C GLY A 446 -9.81 -13.65 -24.28
N SER A 447 -9.56 -14.18 -23.08
CA SER A 447 -8.52 -15.16 -22.74
C SER A 447 -7.64 -15.71 -23.88
N ARG A 448 -6.30 -15.70 -23.69
CA ARG A 448 -5.40 -16.71 -24.29
C ARG A 448 -4.35 -17.17 -23.30
N ARG A 449 -4.54 -18.43 -22.86
CA ARG A 449 -3.55 -19.27 -22.18
C ARG A 449 -2.46 -19.70 -23.17
N PHE A 450 -1.21 -19.69 -22.70
CA PHE A 450 -0.11 -20.42 -23.33
C PHE A 450 -0.03 -21.84 -22.74
N GLN A 451 0.03 -22.85 -23.60
CA GLN A 451 0.34 -24.24 -23.30
C GLN A 451 1.83 -24.53 -23.51
N HIS A 452 2.47 -25.15 -22.52
CA HIS A 452 3.60 -26.10 -22.62
C HIS A 452 3.59 -26.83 -21.25
N GLY A 453 3.88 -28.11 -21.05
CA GLY A 453 4.33 -29.26 -21.83
C GLY A 453 4.73 -30.30 -20.75
N ARG A 454 4.28 -31.55 -20.89
CA ARG A 454 4.45 -32.63 -19.88
C ARG A 454 5.90 -32.88 -19.48
N TRP A 455 6.16 -33.03 -18.18
CA TRP A 455 7.25 -33.84 -17.62
C TRP A 455 6.76 -34.61 -16.39
N GLN A 456 6.98 -35.93 -16.39
CA GLN A 456 6.67 -36.88 -15.32
C GLN A 456 7.69 -36.76 -14.18
N ARG A 457 7.26 -36.94 -12.91
CA ARG A 457 8.13 -37.07 -11.72
C ARG A 457 7.87 -38.42 -11.02
N PRO A 458 8.89 -39.10 -10.47
CA PRO A 458 8.73 -40.10 -9.42
C PRO A 458 8.85 -39.44 -8.01
N PRO A 459 8.52 -40.17 -6.92
CA PRO A 459 7.90 -39.57 -5.74
C PRO A 459 8.82 -39.44 -4.51
N THR A 460 8.26 -38.75 -3.51
CA THR A 460 8.55 -38.75 -2.05
C THR A 460 9.69 -37.90 -1.48
N GLY A 461 9.33 -37.13 -0.44
CA GLY A 461 10.17 -36.91 0.75
C GLY A 461 10.47 -35.45 1.14
N CYS A 462 9.89 -35.03 2.26
CA CYS A 462 10.26 -33.86 3.10
C CYS A 462 9.78 -32.45 2.66
N SER A 463 8.74 -31.97 3.35
CA SER A 463 8.32 -30.57 3.43
C SER A 463 9.10 -29.82 4.52
N PRO A 464 9.68 -28.64 4.23
CA PRO A 464 9.89 -27.61 5.23
C PRO A 464 8.95 -26.42 4.99
N GLN A 465 8.34 -25.97 6.08
CA GLN A 465 7.53 -24.76 6.21
C GLN A 465 8.18 -23.56 5.49
N GLN A 466 7.50 -23.03 4.47
CA GLN A 466 7.88 -21.76 3.86
C GLN A 466 7.46 -20.60 4.77
N LEU A 467 8.42 -20.07 5.52
CA LEU A 467 8.42 -18.65 5.87
C LEU A 467 8.54 -17.85 4.58
N GLU A 468 7.43 -17.29 4.10
CA GLU A 468 7.47 -16.25 3.07
C GLU A 468 8.12 -14.99 3.64
N ARG A 469 9.39 -14.78 3.28
CA ARG A 469 10.07 -13.49 3.41
C ARG A 469 9.71 -12.63 2.20
N PRO A 470 9.19 -11.40 2.36
CA PRO A 470 9.24 -10.42 1.28
C PRO A 470 10.66 -9.84 1.23
N GLY A 471 11.57 -10.55 0.57
CA GLY A 471 12.93 -10.11 0.29
C GLY A 471 13.05 -9.53 -1.11
N LEU A 472 12.43 -8.38 -1.39
CA LEU A 472 12.73 -7.62 -2.61
C LEU A 472 14.05 -6.86 -2.43
N ARG A 473 15.18 -7.56 -2.60
CA ARG A 473 16.46 -6.91 -2.89
C ARG A 473 16.79 -7.11 -4.37
N GLY A 474 16.38 -6.13 -5.16
CA GLY A 474 16.87 -5.93 -6.52
C GLY A 474 16.78 -4.45 -6.87
N PRO A 475 17.72 -3.88 -7.63
CA PRO A 475 17.54 -2.55 -8.19
C PRO A 475 16.32 -2.58 -9.12
N GLY A 476 15.30 -1.79 -8.80
CA GLY A 476 14.15 -1.59 -9.68
C GLY A 476 14.53 -0.58 -10.75
N SER A 477 14.71 -1.03 -11.98
CA SER A 477 14.79 -0.13 -13.14
C SER A 477 13.50 -0.22 -13.93
N SER A 478 12.78 0.90 -14.06
CA SER A 478 11.62 0.99 -14.95
C SER A 478 11.85 2.09 -15.99
N LEU A 479 11.61 1.74 -17.25
CA LEU A 479 11.60 2.66 -18.37
C LEU A 479 10.17 2.74 -18.89
N VAL A 480 9.56 3.92 -18.83
CA VAL A 480 8.24 4.16 -19.41
C VAL A 480 8.40 5.21 -20.51
N ALA A 481 8.14 4.80 -21.75
CA ALA A 481 8.11 5.67 -22.91
C ALA A 481 6.66 5.77 -23.41
N ARG A 482 6.08 6.96 -23.38
CA ARG A 482 4.76 7.23 -23.95
C ARG A 482 4.93 8.11 -25.19
N ILE A 483 4.56 7.57 -26.34
CA ILE A 483 4.60 8.26 -27.63
C ILE A 483 3.16 8.48 -28.06
N VAL A 484 2.74 9.74 -28.20
CA VAL A 484 1.39 10.10 -28.65
C VAL A 484 1.53 10.87 -29.97
N PRO A 485 1.18 10.27 -31.11
CA PRO A 485 1.10 10.99 -32.38
C PRO A 485 -0.10 11.94 -32.38
N ARG A 486 0.03 13.11 -33.02
CA ARG A 486 -1.09 14.04 -33.24
C ARG A 486 -2.08 13.46 -34.25
N PRO A 487 -3.41 13.60 -34.06
CA PRO A 487 -4.34 13.55 -35.17
C PRO A 487 -4.03 14.71 -36.14
N GLY A 488 -4.04 14.43 -37.44
CA GLY A 488 -3.81 15.44 -38.48
C GLY A 488 -4.96 16.46 -38.54
N PRO A 489 -4.75 17.63 -39.19
CA PRO A 489 -5.82 18.58 -39.41
C PRO A 489 -6.82 17.99 -40.42
N GLU A 490 -8.06 17.75 -40.00
CA GLU A 490 -9.15 17.48 -40.93
C GLU A 490 -9.43 18.77 -41.72
N GLY A 491 -9.30 18.66 -43.05
CA GLY A 491 -9.60 19.73 -43.96
C GLY A 491 -11.10 19.98 -44.03
N ILE A 492 -11.47 21.24 -43.87
CA ILE A 492 -12.80 21.78 -44.16
C ILE A 492 -13.07 21.58 -45.65
N GLY A 493 -14.18 20.88 -45.98
CA GLY A 493 -14.77 20.80 -47.31
C GLY A 493 -16.21 21.34 -47.26
N PRO A 494 -16.70 22.03 -48.31
CA PRO A 494 -17.82 22.94 -48.21
C PRO A 494 -19.19 22.26 -48.33
N ASP A 495 -20.19 22.95 -47.77
CA ASP A 495 -21.62 22.70 -47.85
C ASP A 495 -22.11 22.47 -49.30
N ALA A 496 -22.97 21.47 -49.45
CA ALA A 496 -23.94 21.37 -50.54
C ALA A 496 -25.18 20.62 -50.04
N ASP A 497 -26.18 21.37 -49.60
CA ASP A 497 -27.61 21.02 -49.75
C ASP A 497 -27.99 21.24 -51.24
N PRO A 498 -29.07 20.66 -51.82
CA PRO A 498 -30.36 20.44 -51.16
C PRO A 498 -31.16 19.16 -51.53
N GLY A 499 -32.11 18.81 -50.65
CA GLY A 499 -33.48 18.47 -51.04
C GLY A 499 -33.82 17.02 -51.40
N GLY A 500 -34.75 16.44 -50.64
CA GLY A 500 -35.42 15.17 -50.91
C GLY A 500 -36.11 14.60 -49.68
#